data_AF-A0A1G3PQ07-F1
#
_entry.id   AF-A0A1G3PQ07-F1
#
_cell.length_a   1.000
_cell.length_b   1.000
_cell.length_c   1.000
_cell.angle_alpha   90.00
_cell.angle_beta   90.00
_cell.angle_gamma   90.00
#
_symmetry.space_group_name_H-M   'P 1'
#
loop_
_entity.id
_entity.type
_entity.pdbx_description
1 polymer ?
#
loop_
_entity_poly.entity_id
_entity_poly.type
_entity_poly.pdbx_seq_one_letter_code
_entity_poly.pdbx_strand_id
1 'polypeptide(L)' 'MEESAGFIGEIKSGNIRINVNKFGSSMYLDIRKYFTNAENQLSPTKKGISLNKEQFLEVLEFLSAKKDEIIKLL' A
#
# COMPACT_ATOMS: atom_id res chain seq x y z
N MET A 1 -3.17 -6.86 -22.61
CA MET A 1 -3.96 -6.69 -21.38
C MET A 1 -3.52 -5.38 -20.77
N GLU A 2 -4.44 -4.45 -20.62
CA GLU A 2 -4.18 -3.18 -19.93
C GLU A 2 -3.87 -3.52 -18.48
N GLU A 3 -2.63 -3.34 -18.03
CA GLU A 3 -2.28 -3.40 -16.61
C GLU A 3 -3.03 -2.26 -15.93
N SER A 4 -4.25 -2.53 -15.51
CA SER A 4 -5.15 -1.53 -14.95
C SER A 4 -4.77 -1.31 -13.50
N ALA A 5 -4.46 -0.04 -13.19
CA ALA A 5 -4.49 0.46 -11.83
C ALA A 5 -5.78 0.02 -11.13
N GLY A 6 -5.69 -0.39 -9.86
CA GLY A 6 -6.82 -1.00 -9.18
C GLY A 6 -6.56 -1.36 -7.72
N PHE A 7 -7.65 -1.67 -7.02
CA PHE A 7 -7.63 -2.14 -5.65
C PHE A 7 -7.07 -3.56 -5.55
N ILE A 8 -6.11 -3.76 -4.65
CA ILE A 8 -5.47 -5.05 -4.40
C ILE A 8 -6.00 -5.70 -3.12
N GLY A 9 -6.21 -4.91 -2.07
CA GLY A 9 -6.66 -5.44 -0.79
C GLY A 9 -6.72 -4.41 0.33
N GLU A 10 -7.21 -4.85 1.49
CA GLU A 10 -7.38 -3.99 2.67
C GLU A 10 -6.99 -4.72 3.96
N ILE A 11 -6.20 -4.06 4.80
CA ILE A 11 -5.87 -4.48 6.17
C ILE A 11 -6.90 -3.82 7.11
N LYS A 12 -7.86 -4.64 7.56
CA LYS A 12 -9.04 -4.20 8.32
C LYS A 12 -8.72 -3.50 9.66
N SER A 13 -7.70 -3.98 10.38
CA SER A 13 -7.39 -3.47 11.73
C SER A 13 -6.95 -1.99 11.75
N GLY A 14 -6.56 -1.43 10.61
CA GLY A 14 -6.08 -0.05 10.49
C GLY A 14 -6.76 0.80 9.42
N ASN A 15 -7.76 0.27 8.71
CA ASN A 15 -8.30 0.85 7.47
C ASN A 15 -7.18 1.21 6.48
N ILE A 16 -6.24 0.29 6.26
CA ILE A 16 -5.13 0.48 5.32
C ILE A 16 -5.48 -0.22 4.01
N ARG A 17 -5.48 0.52 2.91
CA ARG A 17 -5.73 -0.03 1.58
C ARG A 17 -4.45 -0.13 0.79
N ILE A 18 -4.39 -1.18 -0.02
CA ILE A 18 -3.33 -1.49 -0.96
C ILE A 18 -3.91 -1.33 -2.37
N ASN A 19 -3.37 -0.41 -3.16
CA ASN A 19 -3.81 -0.14 -4.53
C ASN A 19 -2.61 -0.03 -5.47
N VAL A 20 -2.76 -0.43 -6.73
CA VAL A 20 -1.83 -0.05 -7.79
C VAL A 20 -2.39 1.17 -8.49
N ASN A 21 -1.61 2.24 -8.61
CA ASN A 21 -2.01 3.49 -9.23
C ASN A 21 -1.02 3.88 -10.33
N LYS A 22 -1.53 4.53 -11.38
CA LYS A 22 -0.72 5.10 -12.47
C LYS A 22 -0.55 6.59 -12.24
N PHE A 23 0.69 7.06 -12.24
CA PHE A 23 1.02 8.48 -12.23
C PHE A 23 1.93 8.80 -13.41
N GLY A 24 1.40 9.56 -14.39
CA GLY A 24 2.06 9.76 -15.66
C GLY A 24 2.23 8.45 -16.43
N SER A 25 3.47 8.11 -16.77
CA SER A 25 3.82 6.84 -17.42
C SER A 25 4.17 5.71 -16.44
N SER A 26 4.24 6.00 -15.14
CA SER A 26 4.77 5.09 -14.13
C SER A 26 3.66 4.47 -13.28
N MET A 27 3.87 3.22 -12.85
CA MET A 27 2.97 2.48 -11.95
C MET A 27 3.55 2.44 -10.53
N TYR A 28 2.69 2.56 -9.53
CA TYR A 28 3.05 2.59 -8.12
C TYR A 28 2.12 1.72 -7.29
N LEU A 29 2.66 1.05 -6.27
CA LEU A 29 1.89 0.39 -5.22
C LEU A 29 1.73 1.33 -4.03
N ASP A 30 0.50 1.73 -3.76
CA ASP A 30 0.13 2.55 -2.61
C ASP A 30 -0.30 1.67 -1.45
N ILE A 31 0.37 1.78 -0.31
CA ILE A 31 -0.03 1.20 0.97
C ILE A 31 -0.35 2.37 1.90
N ARG A 32 -1.63 2.67 2.10
CA ARG A 32 -2.06 3.94 2.71
C ARG A 32 -3.24 3.77 3.63
N LYS A 33 -3.21 4.51 4.76
CA LYS A 33 -4.35 4.59 5.69
C LYS A 33 -5.43 5.49 5.10
N TYR A 34 -6.68 5.04 5.19
CA TYR A 34 -7.86 5.76 4.77
C TYR A 34 -8.72 6.17 5.99
N PHE A 35 -9.58 7.15 5.78
CA PHE A 35 -10.59 7.58 6.73
C PHE A 35 -11.88 7.90 5.99
N THR A 36 -13.01 7.85 6.70
CA THR A 36 -14.29 8.33 6.17
C THR A 36 -14.39 9.83 6.43
N ASN A 37 -14.59 10.62 5.37
CA ASN A 37 -14.74 12.06 5.48
C ASN A 37 -16.18 12.44 5.91
N ALA A 38 -16.45 13.74 6.05
CA ALA A 38 -17.77 14.25 6.46
C ALA A 38 -18.91 13.90 5.47
N GLU A 39 -18.58 13.56 4.23
CA GLU A 39 -19.52 13.17 3.16
C GLU A 39 -19.72 11.64 3.11
N ASN A 40 -19.27 10.90 4.13
CA ASN A 40 -19.27 9.43 4.15
C ASN A 40 -18.46 8.77 3.01
N GLN A 41 -17.52 9.49 2.41
CA GLN A 41 -16.64 8.96 1.38
C GLN A 41 -15.30 8.54 1.97
N LEU A 42 -14.75 7.45 1.44
CA LEU A 42 -13.45 6.97 1.89
C LEU A 42 -12.32 7.77 1.20
N SER A 43 -11.53 8.46 2.01
CA SER A 43 -10.45 9.35 1.56
C SER A 43 -9.08 8.88 2.06
N PRO A 44 -8.02 8.95 1.24
CA PRO A 44 -6.67 8.64 1.67
C PRO A 44 -6.13 9.69 2.65
N THR A 45 -5.37 9.26 3.65
CA THR A 45 -4.62 10.17 4.54
C THR A 45 -3.20 10.39 4.02
N LYS A 46 -2.47 11.35 4.61
CA LYS A 46 -1.02 11.49 4.38
C LYS A 46 -0.19 10.30 4.92
N LYS A 47 -0.76 9.46 5.82
CA LYS A 47 -0.07 8.29 6.39
C LYS A 47 -0.09 7.11 5.41
N GLY A 48 1.03 6.89 4.73
CA GLY A 48 1.21 5.81 3.76
C GLY A 48 2.42 6.04 2.87
N ILE A 49 2.75 5.03 2.07
CA ILE A 49 3.88 5.05 1.13
C ILE A 49 3.41 4.65 -0.27
N SER A 50 4.07 5.21 -1.27
CA SER A 50 3.90 4.87 -2.69
C SER A 50 5.22 4.30 -3.17
N LEU A 51 5.20 3.04 -3.60
CA LEU A 51 6.40 2.29 -4.01
C LEU A 51 6.38 2.06 -5.51
N ASN A 52 7.48 2.31 -6.20
CA ASN A 52 7.64 1.77 -7.56
C ASN A 52 7.90 0.26 -7.49
N LYS A 53 8.05 -0.38 -8.66
CA LYS A 53 8.25 -1.83 -8.78
C LYS A 53 9.50 -2.30 -8.03
N GLU A 54 10.63 -1.63 -8.24
CA GLU A 54 11.92 -2.00 -7.65
C GLU A 54 11.86 -1.90 -6.11
N GLN A 55 11.37 -0.77 -5.59
CA GLN A 55 11.21 -0.55 -4.16
C GLN A 55 10.26 -1.58 -3.51
N PHE A 56 9.18 -1.95 -4.19
CA PHE A 56 8.26 -2.97 -3.69
C PHE A 56 8.94 -4.33 -3.55
N LEU A 57 9.73 -4.75 -4.55
CA LEU A 57 10.44 -6.02 -4.52
C LEU A 57 11.46 -6.07 -3.38
N GLU A 58 12.24 -5.01 -3.19
CA GLU A 58 13.21 -4.92 -2.09
C GLU A 58 12.53 -4.97 -0.71
N VAL A 59 11.44 -4.21 -0.53
CA VAL A 59 10.66 -4.24 0.72
C VAL A 59 10.12 -5.65 0.98
N LEU A 60 9.54 -6.30 -0.03
CA LEU A 60 8.99 -7.65 0.10
C LEU A 60 10.07 -8.66 0.49
N GLU A 61 11.25 -8.57 -0.12
CA GLU A 61 12.40 -9.42 0.21
C GLU A 61 12.80 -9.26 1.68
N PHE A 62 13.03 -8.02 2.15
CA PHE A 62 13.45 -7.79 3.54
C PHE A 62 12.39 -8.20 4.56
N LEU A 63 11.11 -7.89 4.31
CA LEU A 63 10.02 -8.27 5.21
C LEU A 63 9.85 -9.78 5.28
N SER A 64 10.03 -10.49 4.15
CA SER A 64 9.94 -11.94 4.12
C SER A 64 11.12 -12.61 4.82
N ALA A 65 12.34 -12.13 4.55
CA ALA A 65 13.57 -12.70 5.12
C ALA A 65 13.71 -12.46 6.62
N LYS A 66 13.22 -11.32 7.13
CA LYS A 66 13.38 -10.91 8.53
C LYS A 66 12.09 -10.96 9.34
N LYS A 67 11.06 -11.67 8.85
CA LYS A 67 9.73 -11.74 9.47
C LYS A 67 9.77 -12.01 10.97
N ASP A 68 10.51 -13.03 11.41
CA ASP A 68 10.55 -13.43 12.81
C ASP A 68 11.27 -12.42 13.72
N GLU A 69 12.29 -11.74 13.19
CA GLU A 69 12.98 -10.66 13.89
C GLU A 69 12.07 -9.45 14.06
N ILE A 70 11.36 -9.06 13.00
CA ILE A 70 10.39 -7.97 13.02
C ILE A 70 9.28 -8.26 14.05
N ILE A 71 8.74 -9.49 14.08
CA ILE A 71 7.69 -9.88 15.03
C ILE A 71 8.16 -9.77 16.48
N LYS A 72 9.43 -10.07 16.77
CA LYS A 72 9.97 -9.95 18.13
C LYS A 72 10.10 -8.49 18.60
N LEU A 73 10.14 -7.53 17.68
CA LEU A 73 10.33 -6.10 17.95
C LEU A 73 9.02 -5.30 18.02
N LEU A 74 7.91 -5.86 17.53
CA LEU A 74 6.57 -5.26 17.56
C LEU A 74 5.80 -5.68 18.82
#